data_AF-A0A7X3CTP4-F1
#
_entry.id   AF-A0A7X3CTP4-F1
#
_cell.length_a   1.000
_cell.length_b   1.000
_cell.length_c   1.000
_cell.angle_alpha   90.00
_cell.angle_beta   90.00
_cell.angle_gamma   90.00
#
_symmetry.space_group_name_H-M   'P 1'
#
loop_
_entity.id
_entity.type
_entity.pdbx_description
1 polymer ?
#
loop_
_entity_poly.entity_id
_entity_poly.type
_entity_poly.pdbx_seq_one_letter_code
_entity_poly.pdbx_strand_id
1 'polypeptide(L)' 'MEFLSGEGSVYGYRKLTVLLRRRHELVINKKKVYRLCKHLEVLRPQRQLKLKHPRRFANNRVLTTSNEL' A
#
# COMPACT_ATOMS: atom_id res chain seq x y z
N MET A 1 -10.26 21.39 -1.68
CA MET A 1 -8.91 20.82 -1.57
C MET A 1 -8.24 21.12 -0.23
N GLU A 2 -8.59 22.22 0.42
CA GLU A 2 -8.04 22.67 1.70
C GLU A 2 -7.95 21.59 2.79
N PHE A 3 -9.00 20.77 2.98
CA PHE A 3 -9.00 19.70 3.97
C PHE A 3 -7.97 18.58 3.68
N LEU A 4 -7.76 18.23 2.41
CA LEU A 4 -6.78 17.21 2.01
C LEU A 4 -5.34 17.75 2.08
N SER A 5 -5.17 19.06 1.88
CA SER A 5 -3.86 19.73 1.98
C SER A 5 -3.43 20.01 3.42
N GLY A 6 -4.39 20.13 4.36
CA GLY A 6 -4.13 20.33 5.78
C GLY A 6 -4.19 19.02 6.59
N GLU A 7 -5.12 18.96 7.55
CA GLU A 7 -5.26 17.87 8.53
C GLU A 7 -5.52 16.49 7.89
N GLY A 8 -6.18 16.47 6.73
CA GLY A 8 -6.53 15.26 6.00
C GLY A 8 -5.38 14.67 5.15
N SER A 9 -4.22 15.32 5.07
CA SER A 9 -3.10 14.89 4.21
C SER A 9 -2.61 13.48 4.53
N VAL A 10 -2.69 13.06 5.79
CA VAL A 10 -2.31 11.72 6.26
C VAL A 10 -3.39 10.66 5.99
N TYR A 11 -4.61 11.07 5.66
CA TYR A 11 -5.75 10.16 5.58
C TYR A 11 -5.77 9.41 4.26
N GLY A 12 -5.82 8.08 4.33
CA GLY A 12 -6.20 7.25 3.19
C GLY A 12 -7.71 7.31 2.92
N TYR A 13 -8.12 6.83 1.75
CA TYR A 13 -9.53 6.79 1.33
C TYR A 13 -10.46 6.11 2.36
N ARG A 14 -9.96 5.16 3.16
CA ARG A 14 -10.72 4.52 4.24
C ARG A 14 -11.07 5.49 5.37
N LYS A 15 -10.12 6.31 5.84
CA LYS A 15 -10.36 7.33 6.87
C LYS A 15 -11.25 8.45 6.32
N LEU A 16 -11.04 8.85 5.07
CA LEU A 16 -11.94 9.74 4.34
C LEU A 16 -13.37 9.22 4.30
N THR A 17 -13.57 7.92 4.08
CA THR A 17 -14.92 7.32 4.09
C THR A 17 -15.62 7.50 5.43
N VAL A 18 -14.90 7.32 6.54
CA VAL A 18 -15.45 7.52 7.89
C VAL A 18 -15.77 9.00 8.12
N LEU A 19 -14.88 9.89 7.71
CA LEU A 19 -15.08 11.34 7.84
C LEU A 19 -16.29 11.83 7.03
N LEU A 20 -16.43 11.38 5.78
CA LEU A 20 -17.57 11.71 4.91
C LEU A 20 -18.91 11.27 5.51
N ARG A 21 -18.93 10.12 6.18
CA ARG A 21 -20.13 9.64 6.88
C ARG A 21 -20.44 10.42 8.15
N ARG A 22 -19.42 10.80 8.91
CA ARG A 22 -19.61 11.47 10.21
C ARG A 22 -19.91 12.97 10.09
N ARG A 23 -19.21 13.66 9.19
CA ARG A 23 -19.27 15.12 9.07
C ARG A 23 -20.29 15.59 8.04
N HIS A 24 -20.57 14.75 7.04
CA HIS A 24 -21.45 15.10 5.92
C HIS A 24 -22.61 14.10 5.76
N GLU A 25 -22.74 13.13 6.67
CA GLU A 25 -23.84 12.14 6.69
C GLU A 25 -24.01 11.38 5.36
N LEU A 26 -22.94 11.29 4.56
CA LEU A 26 -23.01 10.70 3.23
C LEU A 26 -23.15 9.18 3.31
N VAL A 27 -24.19 8.65 2.67
CA VAL A 27 -24.35 7.20 2.44
C VAL A 27 -23.42 6.75 1.30
N ILE A 28 -22.12 6.67 1.61
CA ILE A 28 -21.07 6.32 0.64
C ILE A 28 -20.26 5.10 1.09
N ASN A 29 -19.87 4.27 0.12
CA ASN A 29 -19.00 3.11 0.34
C ASN A 29 -17.54 3.46 0.06
N LYS A 30 -16.60 2.81 0.77
CA LYS A 30 -15.15 2.93 0.58
C LYS A 30 -14.71 2.74 -0.88
N LYS A 31 -15.41 1.90 -1.66
CA LYS A 31 -15.12 1.72 -3.09
C LYS A 31 -15.43 2.97 -3.92
N LYS A 32 -16.55 3.65 -3.65
CA LYS A 32 -16.90 4.92 -4.31
C LYS A 32 -15.90 6.03 -3.96
N VAL A 33 -15.53 6.13 -2.68
CA VAL A 33 -14.50 7.08 -2.22
C VAL A 33 -13.15 6.81 -2.90
N TYR A 34 -12.72 5.54 -2.99
CA TYR A 34 -11.50 5.18 -3.71
C TYR A 34 -11.54 5.63 -5.19
N ARG A 35 -12.65 5.39 -5.89
CA ARG A 35 -12.80 5.82 -7.29
C ARG A 35 -12.71 7.35 -7.43
N LEU A 36 -13.38 8.10 -6.54
CA LEU A 36 -13.29 9.56 -6.52
C LEU A 36 -11.85 10.02 -6.26
N CYS A 37 -11.18 9.45 -5.26
CA CYS A 37 -9.78 9.76 -4.98
C CYS A 37 -8.84 9.42 -6.15
N LYS A 38 -9.15 8.37 -6.93
CA LYS A 38 -8.40 8.00 -8.14
C LYS A 38 -8.62 9.03 -9.25
N HIS A 39 -9.86 9.45 -9.49
CA HIS A 39 -10.19 10.45 -10.50
C HIS A 39 -9.61 11.84 -10.16
N LEU A 40 -9.49 12.17 -8.87
CA LEU A 40 -8.89 13.41 -8.38
C LEU A 40 -7.35 13.32 -8.23
N GLU A 41 -6.74 12.17 -8.57
CA GLU A 41 -5.29 11.94 -8.47
C GLU A 41 -4.67 12.19 -7.07
N VAL A 42 -5.47 12.03 -6.01
CA VAL A 42 -5.03 12.22 -4.61
C VAL A 42 -4.60 10.91 -3.93
N LEU A 43 -4.60 9.79 -4.66
CA LEU A 43 -4.14 8.50 -4.13
C LEU A 43 -2.62 8.48 -4.03
N ARG A 44 -2.12 8.01 -2.88
CA ARG A 44 -0.69 7.74 -2.72
C ARG A 44 -0.25 6.61 -3.65
N PRO A 45 1.03 6.63 -4.09
CA PRO A 45 1.58 5.54 -4.88
C PRO A 45 1.40 4.20 -4.15
N GLN A 46 1.19 3.15 -4.93
CA GLN A 46 1.11 1.80 -4.39
C GLN A 46 2.42 1.47 -3.66
N ARG A 47 2.30 0.87 -2.46
CA ARG A 47 3.47 0.48 -1.67
C ARG A 47 4.38 -0.43 -2.51
N GLN A 48 5.62 0.00 -2.73
CA GLN A 48 6.63 -0.83 -3.38
C GLN A 48 7.01 -1.98 -2.44
N LEU A 49 6.94 -3.21 -2.95
CA LEU A 49 7.34 -4.39 -2.22
C LEU A 49 8.87 -4.50 -2.31
N LYS A 50 9.56 -4.36 -1.17
CA LYS A 50 10.99 -4.62 -1.12
C LYS A 50 11.21 -6.12 -1.29
N LEU A 51 11.82 -6.52 -2.39
CA LEU A 51 12.27 -7.89 -2.60
C LEU A 51 13.25 -8.24 -1.48
N LYS A 52 12.94 -9.27 -0.70
CA LYS A 52 13.88 -9.79 0.30
C LYS A 52 14.92 -10.62 -0.45
N HIS A 53 16.20 -10.28 -0.28
CA HIS A 53 17.25 -11.19 -0.73
C HIS A 53 17.17 -12.47 0.13
N PRO A 54 17.40 -13.66 -0.47
CA PRO A 54 17.47 -14.89 0.30
C PRO A 54 18.62 -14.80 1.32
N ARG A 55 18.41 -15.36 2.52
CA ARG A 55 19.42 -15.37 3.60
C ARG A 55 20.51 -16.42 3.38
N ARG A 56 20.21 -17.46 2.62
CA ARG A 56 21.14 -18.52 2.24
C ARG A 56 21.15 -18.60 0.73
N PHE A 57 22.30 -18.36 0.13
CA PHE A 57 22.56 -18.72 -1.25
C PHE A 57 22.92 -20.20 -1.30
N ALA A 58 22.46 -20.91 -2.33
CA ALA A 58 23.00 -22.23 -2.63
C ALA A 58 24.44 -22.03 -3.08
N ASN A 59 25.40 -22.61 -2.35
CA ASN A 59 26.78 -22.65 -2.80
C ASN A 59 26.89 -23.72 -3.89
N ASN A 60 27.14 -23.30 -5.13
CA ASN A 60 27.54 -24.22 -6.18
C ASN A 60 28.94 -24.72 -5.84
N ARG A 61 29.06 -25.95 -5.30
CA ARG A 61 30.37 -26.58 -5.10
C ARG A 61 30.57 -27.70 -6.11
N VAL A 62 31.81 -27.90 -6.50
CA VAL A 62 32.24 -29.06 -7.27
C VAL A 62 32.50 -30.19 -6.28
N LEU A 63 31.80 -31.31 -6.45
CA LEU A 63 32.05 -32.53 -5.67
C LEU A 63 33.25 -33.24 -6.27
N THR A 64 34.31 -33.41 -5.48
CA THR A 64 35.53 -34.07 -5.98
C THR A 64 35.58 -35.55 -5.58
N THR A 65 34.89 -35.94 -4.51
CA THR A 65 34.88 -37.33 -4.00
C THR A 65 33.47 -37.81 -3.63
N SER A 66 33.32 -39.13 -3.50
CA SER A 66 32.05 -39.75 -3.10
C SER A 66 31.75 -39.45 -1.63
N ASN A 67 30.50 -39.08 -1.32
CA ASN A 67 29.99 -38.72 0.02
C ASN A 67 30.52 -37.43 0.65
N GLU A 68 31.03 -36.47 -0.14
CA GLU A 68 31.12 -35.11 0.36
C GLU A 68 29.70 -34.54 0.52
N LEU A 69 29.36 -34.05 1.72
CA LEU A 69 28.16 -33.25 2.07
C LEU A 69 28.52 -31.81 2.45
#